data_AF-A0A450ZQC9-F1
#
_entry.id   AF-A0A450ZQC9-F1
#
_cell.length_a   1.000
_cell.length_b   1.000
_cell.length_c   1.000
_cell.angle_alpha   90.00
_cell.angle_beta   90.00
_cell.angle_gamma   90.00
#
_symmetry.space_group_name_H-M   'P 1'
#
loop_
_entity.id
_entity.type
_entity.pdbx_description
1 polymer ?
#
loop_
_entity_poly.entity_id
_entity_poly.type
_entity_poly.pdbx_seq_one_letter_code
_entity_poly.pdbx_strand_id
1 'polypeptide(L)'
;MRKLAALRANYHSRLGSRLVRLSKKEDVTYPNFADGGSRTSIEIARRISAALRFEPTAERIDGQTIGNLFEILTCEFIADAFSALTHLRPGRWDYRTAQTTISRFAQYQHLSTLVSLVKTDSNLAAALGHGYIVTPDIVIIRQPVTENEVNNHEKLIEPDEPIARLTQFRAANQSESPACAFLHASISCKWTIRSDRSQNTRTEALNLIRNRKGPLPHIVAVTADPLPMRIASLALGTGDLDCVYHVALPELRAACAGIDRGEDQLEMLDTMIQGSRLRDISDLPFDLAV
;
A
#
# COMPACT_ATOMS: atom_id res chain seq x y z
N MET A 1 -14.87 -22.62 -0.85
CA MET A 1 -14.52 -21.28 -1.38
C MET A 1 -13.10 -21.35 -1.94
N ARG A 2 -12.80 -20.76 -3.10
CA ARG A 2 -11.43 -20.75 -3.67
C ARG A 2 -10.49 -19.94 -2.76
N LYS A 3 -9.19 -20.28 -2.69
CA LYS A 3 -8.23 -19.74 -1.71
C LYS A 3 -8.23 -18.20 -1.62
N LEU A 4 -8.09 -17.49 -2.74
CA LEU A 4 -8.05 -16.02 -2.74
C LEU A 4 -9.38 -15.39 -2.30
N ALA A 5 -10.51 -15.96 -2.72
CA ALA A 5 -11.82 -15.50 -2.27
C ALA A 5 -11.99 -15.68 -0.75
N ALA A 6 -11.47 -16.77 -0.18
CA ALA A 6 -11.47 -17.00 1.26
C ALA A 6 -10.58 -15.99 2.01
N LEU A 7 -9.41 -15.65 1.46
CA LEU A 7 -8.52 -14.63 2.03
C LEU A 7 -9.17 -13.23 2.01
N ARG A 8 -9.81 -12.84 0.90
CA ARG A 8 -10.55 -11.58 0.80
C ARG A 8 -11.71 -11.53 1.81
N ALA A 9 -12.48 -12.60 1.93
CA ALA A 9 -13.57 -12.69 2.90
C ALA A 9 -13.08 -12.64 4.35
N ASN A 10 -11.96 -13.29 4.67
CA ASN A 10 -11.34 -13.21 5.99
C ASN A 10 -10.85 -11.79 6.30
N TYR A 11 -10.21 -11.14 5.32
CA TYR A 11 -9.78 -9.75 5.44
C TYR A 11 -10.97 -8.83 5.75
N HIS A 12 -12.08 -8.95 5.03
CA HIS A 12 -13.31 -8.21 5.30
C HIS A 12 -13.87 -8.47 6.69
N SER A 13 -13.96 -9.73 7.11
CA SER A 13 -14.42 -10.09 8.46
C SER A 13 -13.58 -9.43 9.56
N ARG A 14 -12.25 -9.37 9.36
CA ARG A 14 -11.32 -8.71 10.30
C ARG A 14 -11.45 -7.18 10.26
N LEU A 15 -11.66 -6.58 9.09
CA LEU A 15 -11.97 -5.14 8.99
C LEU A 15 -13.27 -4.81 9.75
N GLY A 16 -14.35 -5.56 9.50
CA GLY A 16 -15.65 -5.36 10.13
C GLY A 16 -15.60 -5.43 11.64
N SER A 17 -14.97 -6.48 12.18
CA SER A 17 -14.86 -6.70 13.64
C SER A 17 -13.90 -5.73 14.33
N ARG A 18 -12.76 -5.39 13.71
CA ARG A 18 -11.69 -4.63 14.39
C ARG A 18 -11.69 -3.14 14.09
N LEU A 19 -12.14 -2.70 12.92
CA LEU A 19 -12.04 -1.29 12.49
C LEU A 19 -13.38 -0.60 12.36
N VAL A 20 -14.41 -1.30 11.86
CA VAL A 20 -15.69 -0.66 11.56
C VAL A 20 -16.42 -0.36 12.86
N ARG A 21 -16.71 0.92 13.09
CA ARG A 21 -17.41 1.45 14.26
C ARG A 21 -18.54 2.37 13.86
N LEU A 22 -19.52 2.56 14.72
CA LEU A 22 -20.55 3.57 14.55
C LEU A 22 -20.02 4.94 14.97
N SER A 23 -20.13 5.90 14.06
CA SER A 23 -19.97 7.32 14.33
C SER A 23 -21.34 7.98 14.41
N LYS A 24 -21.45 9.06 15.19
CA LYS A 24 -22.69 9.84 15.34
C LYS A 24 -22.41 11.31 15.10
N LYS A 25 -23.23 11.95 14.27
CA LYS A 25 -23.28 13.41 14.08
C LYS A 25 -24.75 13.82 14.13
N GLU A 26 -25.10 14.70 15.06
CA GLU A 26 -26.50 15.03 15.36
C GLU A 26 -27.30 13.73 15.63
N ASP A 27 -28.42 13.51 14.94
CA ASP A 27 -29.25 12.31 15.07
C ASP A 27 -28.93 11.21 14.05
N VAL A 28 -27.85 11.36 13.28
CA VAL A 28 -27.46 10.40 12.24
C VAL A 28 -26.30 9.54 12.70
N THR A 29 -26.51 8.21 12.70
CA THR A 29 -25.48 7.20 12.96
C THR A 29 -24.98 6.57 11.67
N TYR A 30 -23.67 6.46 11.48
CA TYR A 30 -23.06 5.99 10.22
C TYR A 30 -21.74 5.24 10.48
N PRO A 31 -21.29 4.38 9.55
CA PRO A 31 -19.98 3.72 9.68
C PRO A 31 -18.83 4.73 9.71
N ASN A 32 -17.81 4.50 10.54
CA ASN A 32 -16.68 5.41 10.76
C ASN A 32 -15.76 5.65 9.55
N PHE A 33 -15.96 4.92 8.46
CA PHE A 33 -15.30 5.20 7.19
C PHE A 33 -16.11 6.15 6.27
N ALA A 34 -17.29 6.59 6.71
CA ALA A 34 -18.07 7.61 6.01
C ALA A 34 -17.74 9.03 6.49
N ASP A 35 -18.01 10.01 5.63
CA ASP A 35 -18.04 11.42 6.02
C ASP A 35 -19.42 11.80 6.57
N GLY A 36 -19.47 12.13 7.87
CA GLY A 36 -20.67 12.61 8.54
C GLY A 36 -21.27 13.90 7.95
N GLY A 37 -20.51 14.67 7.17
CA GLY A 37 -21.00 15.83 6.43
C GLY A 37 -21.68 15.51 5.10
N SER A 38 -21.58 14.27 4.60
CA SER A 38 -22.06 13.88 3.27
C SER A 38 -23.10 12.76 3.36
N ARG A 39 -24.35 13.07 3.01
CA ARG A 39 -25.44 12.08 2.94
C ARG A 39 -25.10 10.93 1.99
N THR A 40 -24.51 11.26 0.84
CA THR A 40 -24.04 10.29 -0.16
C THR A 40 -22.97 9.36 0.42
N SER A 41 -21.98 9.90 1.13
CA SER A 41 -20.92 9.10 1.77
C SER A 41 -21.48 8.12 2.80
N ILE A 42 -22.39 8.61 3.66
CA ILE A 42 -23.06 7.81 4.69
C ILE A 42 -23.84 6.66 4.06
N GLU A 43 -24.61 6.94 3.01
CA GLU A 43 -25.45 5.94 2.35
C GLU A 43 -24.61 4.86 1.65
N ILE A 44 -23.56 5.25 0.92
CA ILE A 44 -22.64 4.29 0.28
C ILE A 44 -21.97 3.41 1.34
N ALA A 45 -21.45 4.01 2.42
CA ALA A 45 -20.79 3.26 3.49
C ALA A 45 -21.74 2.27 4.19
N ARG A 46 -23.01 2.65 4.40
CA ARG A 46 -24.03 1.74 4.94
C ARG A 46 -24.29 0.56 4.02
N ARG A 47 -24.39 0.80 2.71
CA ARG A 47 -24.60 -0.26 1.71
C ARG A 47 -23.43 -1.22 1.62
N ILE A 48 -22.19 -0.71 1.65
CA ILE A 48 -20.99 -1.53 1.74
C ILE A 48 -21.03 -2.38 3.03
N SER A 49 -21.34 -1.74 4.18
CA SER A 49 -21.42 -2.44 5.46
C SER A 49 -22.49 -3.54 5.44
N ALA A 50 -23.65 -3.29 4.85
CA ALA A 50 -24.72 -4.28 4.71
C ALA A 50 -24.32 -5.44 3.78
N ALA A 51 -23.71 -5.14 2.62
CA ALA A 51 -23.24 -6.15 1.67
C ALA A 51 -22.18 -7.07 2.28
N LEU A 52 -21.27 -6.51 3.08
CA LEU A 52 -20.20 -7.24 3.77
C LEU A 52 -20.61 -7.79 5.13
N ARG A 53 -21.86 -7.55 5.57
CA ARG A 53 -22.40 -7.97 6.88
C ARG A 53 -21.54 -7.51 8.04
N PHE A 54 -21.05 -6.27 7.99
CA PHE A 54 -20.40 -5.67 9.13
C PHE A 54 -21.42 -5.42 10.23
N GLU A 55 -21.00 -5.66 11.47
CA GLU A 55 -21.77 -5.40 12.69
C GLU A 55 -21.02 -4.34 13.52
N PRO A 56 -21.12 -3.04 13.15
CA PRO A 56 -20.31 -2.01 13.76
C PRO A 56 -20.74 -1.78 15.21
N THR A 57 -19.77 -1.73 16.13
CA THR A 57 -20.04 -1.39 17.53
C THR A 57 -19.98 0.12 17.75
N ALA A 58 -20.62 0.60 18.82
CA ALA A 58 -20.57 2.02 19.23
C ALA A 58 -19.28 2.38 20.00
N GLU A 59 -18.39 1.41 20.22
CA GLU A 59 -17.12 1.63 20.90
C GLU A 59 -16.24 2.57 20.06
N ARG A 60 -15.75 3.64 20.68
CA ARG A 60 -14.87 4.59 19.98
C ARG A 60 -13.46 4.03 19.88
N ILE A 61 -12.89 4.14 18.68
CA ILE A 61 -11.48 3.93 18.42
C ILE A 61 -10.93 5.25 17.86
N ASP A 62 -9.77 5.68 18.34
CA ASP A 62 -9.12 6.88 17.81
C ASP A 62 -8.58 6.64 16.40
N GLY A 63 -8.39 7.73 15.65
CA GLY A 63 -7.99 7.67 14.24
C GLY A 63 -6.60 7.08 14.01
N GLN A 64 -5.67 7.22 14.95
CA GLN A 64 -4.32 6.67 14.81
C GLN A 64 -4.34 5.15 14.97
N THR A 65 -5.08 4.66 15.96
CA THR A 65 -5.28 3.22 16.16
C THR A 65 -5.99 2.60 14.96
N ILE A 66 -7.00 3.27 14.38
CA ILE A 66 -7.66 2.80 13.14
C ILE A 66 -6.65 2.71 11.99
N GLY A 67 -5.81 3.74 11.80
CA GLY A 67 -4.77 3.74 10.77
C GLY A 67 -3.81 2.55 10.93
N ASN A 68 -3.21 2.40 12.12
CA ASN A 68 -2.27 1.33 12.41
C ASN A 68 -2.91 -0.07 12.24
N LEU A 69 -4.15 -0.25 12.71
CA LEU A 69 -4.87 -1.52 12.53
C LEU A 69 -5.16 -1.80 11.06
N PHE A 70 -5.47 -0.76 10.27
CA PHE A 70 -5.70 -0.91 8.85
C PHE A 70 -4.45 -1.38 8.12
N GLU A 71 -3.30 -0.79 8.45
CA GLU A 71 -1.99 -1.19 7.93
C GLU A 71 -1.67 -2.64 8.24
N ILE A 72 -1.83 -3.05 9.51
CA ILE A 72 -1.56 -4.43 9.94
C ILE A 72 -2.43 -5.43 9.18
N LEU A 73 -3.74 -5.22 9.15
CA LEU A 73 -4.67 -6.15 8.49
C LEU A 73 -4.43 -6.22 6.98
N THR A 74 -4.12 -5.08 6.35
CA THR A 74 -3.81 -5.01 4.91
C THR A 74 -2.50 -5.74 4.63
N CYS A 75 -1.48 -5.55 5.46
CA CYS A 75 -0.17 -6.21 5.32
C CYS A 75 -0.30 -7.74 5.43
N GLU A 76 -1.05 -8.23 6.42
CA GLU A 76 -1.31 -9.66 6.60
C GLU A 76 -2.08 -10.26 5.42
N PHE A 77 -3.12 -9.57 4.91
CA PHE A 77 -3.83 -10.01 3.72
C PHE A 77 -2.90 -10.14 2.51
N ILE A 78 -2.04 -9.14 2.28
CA ILE A 78 -1.09 -9.14 1.17
C ILE A 78 -0.09 -10.27 1.35
N ALA A 79 0.44 -10.49 2.55
CA ALA A 79 1.39 -11.56 2.83
C ALA A 79 0.79 -12.94 2.53
N ASP A 80 -0.43 -13.21 2.99
CA ASP A 80 -1.12 -14.48 2.76
C ASP A 80 -1.47 -14.70 1.30
N ALA A 81 -1.96 -13.64 0.62
CA ALA A 81 -2.38 -13.72 -0.77
C ALA A 81 -1.18 -13.82 -1.73
N PHE A 82 -0.12 -13.03 -1.51
CA PHE A 82 1.09 -13.08 -2.33
C PHE A 82 1.87 -14.39 -2.13
N SER A 83 1.86 -14.95 -0.92
CA SER A 83 2.42 -16.29 -0.66
C SER A 83 1.68 -17.41 -1.40
N ALA A 84 0.41 -17.21 -1.77
CA ALA A 84 -0.30 -18.15 -2.64
C ALA A 84 0.17 -18.07 -4.12
N LEU A 85 0.86 -16.99 -4.49
CA LEU A 85 1.35 -16.69 -5.84
C LEU A 85 2.88 -16.82 -5.97
N THR A 86 3.58 -17.40 -4.98
CA THR A 86 5.05 -17.52 -4.99
C THR A 86 5.60 -18.24 -6.23
N HIS A 87 4.83 -19.16 -6.83
CA HIS A 87 5.20 -19.84 -8.08
C HIS A 87 5.25 -18.90 -9.31
N LEU A 88 4.50 -17.80 -9.28
CA LEU A 88 4.55 -16.76 -10.33
C LEU A 88 5.72 -15.80 -10.11
N ARG A 89 6.11 -15.58 -8.85
CA ARG A 89 7.18 -14.65 -8.47
C ARG A 89 8.04 -15.22 -7.33
N PRO A 90 8.95 -16.16 -7.64
CA PRO A 90 9.74 -16.84 -6.62
C PRO A 90 10.74 -15.90 -5.94
N GLY A 91 10.99 -16.15 -4.67
CA GLY A 91 11.94 -15.38 -3.87
C GLY A 91 11.67 -15.49 -2.37
N ARG A 92 12.60 -14.94 -1.60
CA ARG A 92 12.43 -14.74 -0.16
C ARG A 92 11.86 -13.34 0.08
N TRP A 93 10.67 -13.30 0.66
CA TRP A 93 9.86 -12.10 0.83
C TRP A 93 9.63 -11.81 2.31
N ASP A 94 9.72 -10.54 2.70
CA ASP A 94 9.25 -10.06 4.00
C ASP A 94 8.22 -8.95 3.82
N TYR A 95 7.33 -8.81 4.79
CA TYR A 95 6.26 -7.82 4.81
C TYR A 95 6.32 -7.10 6.14
N ARG A 96 6.34 -5.76 6.13
CA ARG A 96 6.46 -4.96 7.36
C ARG A 96 5.54 -3.76 7.32
N THR A 97 4.91 -3.46 8.45
CA THR A 97 4.18 -2.21 8.70
C THR A 97 5.09 -1.19 9.39
N ALA A 98 5.07 0.06 8.93
CA ALA A 98 5.73 1.23 9.51
C ALA A 98 7.22 1.06 9.93
N GLN A 99 7.85 2.16 10.38
CA GLN A 99 9.18 2.20 11.03
C GLN A 99 10.40 1.76 10.19
N THR A 100 10.24 1.53 8.89
CA THR A 100 11.38 1.24 8.00
C THR A 100 11.60 2.42 7.06
N THR A 101 12.62 3.23 7.38
CA THR A 101 13.08 4.28 6.47
C THR A 101 13.58 3.65 5.18
N ILE A 102 13.22 4.22 4.04
CA ILE A 102 13.59 3.66 2.73
C ILE A 102 15.11 3.51 2.56
N SER A 103 15.90 4.33 3.27
CA SER A 103 17.37 4.27 3.31
C SER A 103 17.95 2.94 3.81
N ARG A 104 17.13 2.03 4.35
CA ARG A 104 17.53 0.66 4.71
C ARG A 104 17.51 -0.33 3.54
N PHE A 105 17.08 0.10 2.36
CA PHE A 105 17.02 -0.74 1.17
C PHE A 105 18.08 -0.33 0.15
N ALA A 106 18.56 -1.32 -0.62
CA ALA A 106 19.67 -1.16 -1.55
C ALA A 106 19.46 0.02 -2.52
N GLN A 107 18.24 0.20 -3.01
CA GLN A 107 17.92 1.28 -3.96
C GLN A 107 18.08 2.69 -3.39
N TYR A 108 18.03 2.84 -2.07
CA TYR A 108 17.96 4.13 -1.38
C TYR A 108 19.05 4.28 -0.31
N GLN A 109 19.98 3.33 -0.22
CA GLN A 109 20.98 3.26 0.84
C GLN A 109 21.82 4.54 0.95
N HIS A 110 22.13 5.17 -0.18
CA HIS A 110 22.85 6.44 -0.26
C HIS A 110 22.16 7.61 0.48
N LEU A 111 20.85 7.51 0.72
CA LEU A 111 20.12 8.52 1.51
C LEU A 111 20.52 8.50 2.99
N SER A 112 21.06 7.39 3.51
CA SER A 112 21.56 7.33 4.90
C SER A 112 22.68 8.35 5.15
N THR A 113 23.61 8.49 4.20
CA THR A 113 24.68 9.49 4.24
C THR A 113 24.10 10.90 4.20
N LEU A 114 23.14 11.16 3.31
CA LEU A 114 22.45 12.45 3.23
C LEU A 114 21.75 12.83 4.54
N VAL A 115 21.02 11.89 5.16
CA VAL A 115 20.36 12.09 6.46
C VAL A 115 21.40 12.48 7.53
N SER A 116 22.57 11.82 7.56
CA SER A 116 23.60 12.14 8.54
C SER A 116 24.21 13.53 8.35
N LEU A 117 24.45 13.95 7.10
CA LEU A 117 25.03 15.26 6.78
C LEU A 117 24.04 16.40 7.07
N VAL A 118 22.76 16.20 6.74
CA VAL A 118 21.71 17.21 7.00
C VAL A 118 21.51 17.43 8.51
N LYS A 119 21.66 16.41 9.34
CA LYS A 119 21.58 16.58 10.80
C LYS A 119 22.66 17.50 11.37
N THR A 120 23.80 17.62 10.69
CA THR A 120 24.94 18.41 11.15
C THR A 120 25.04 19.79 10.50
N ASP A 121 24.25 20.07 9.46
CA ASP A 121 24.30 21.33 8.69
C ASP A 121 22.89 21.92 8.51
N SER A 122 22.64 23.05 9.19
CA SER A 122 21.35 23.75 9.15
C SER A 122 21.05 24.40 7.79
N ASN A 123 22.07 24.78 7.02
CA ASN A 123 21.88 25.34 5.68
C ASN A 123 21.47 24.23 4.71
N LEU A 124 22.10 23.07 4.82
CA LEU A 124 21.74 21.88 4.04
C LEU A 124 20.31 21.41 4.39
N ALA A 125 19.94 21.45 5.67
CA ALA A 125 18.58 21.16 6.13
C ALA A 125 17.54 22.12 5.53
N ALA A 126 17.84 23.42 5.49
CA ALA A 126 16.94 24.41 4.90
C ALA A 126 16.79 24.22 3.38
N ALA A 127 17.86 23.83 2.69
CA ALA A 127 17.86 23.66 1.23
C ALA A 127 17.21 22.36 0.75
N LEU A 128 17.45 21.24 1.45
CA LEU A 128 16.95 19.91 1.06
C LEU A 128 15.58 19.58 1.69
N GLY A 129 15.19 20.30 2.76
CA GLY A 129 13.98 20.04 3.53
C GLY A 129 14.01 18.68 4.24
N HIS A 130 12.83 18.11 4.50
CA HIS A 130 12.68 16.78 5.13
C HIS A 130 11.99 15.75 4.22
N GLY A 131 11.62 16.12 2.98
CA GLY A 131 10.83 15.28 2.09
C GLY A 131 11.52 13.96 1.67
N TYR A 132 12.84 13.88 1.76
CA TYR A 132 13.60 12.67 1.41
C TYR A 132 13.49 11.55 2.46
N ILE A 133 12.98 11.84 3.67
CA ILE A 133 12.76 10.84 4.72
C ILE A 133 11.38 10.20 4.50
N VAL A 134 11.31 9.26 3.57
CA VAL A 134 10.09 8.49 3.30
C VAL A 134 10.03 7.28 4.23
N THR A 135 8.88 7.10 4.88
CA THR A 135 8.57 5.93 5.71
C THR A 135 7.20 5.40 5.28
N PRO A 136 7.13 4.44 4.35
CA PRO A 136 5.87 3.91 3.87
C PRO A 136 5.06 3.22 4.97
N ASP A 137 3.74 3.22 4.82
CA ASP A 137 2.81 2.56 5.75
C ASP A 137 3.05 1.03 5.75
N ILE A 138 3.18 0.42 4.57
CA ILE A 138 3.59 -0.98 4.39
C ILE A 138 4.73 -1.06 3.37
N VAL A 139 5.73 -1.89 3.67
CA VAL A 139 6.80 -2.26 2.74
C VAL A 139 6.80 -3.77 2.47
N ILE A 140 6.93 -4.13 1.20
CA ILE A 140 7.24 -5.50 0.78
C ILE A 140 8.70 -5.54 0.38
N ILE A 141 9.40 -6.54 0.87
CA ILE A 141 10.86 -6.61 0.85
C ILE A 141 11.27 -7.89 0.13
N ARG A 142 12.23 -7.77 -0.79
CA ARG A 142 12.88 -8.91 -1.43
C ARG A 142 14.30 -9.07 -0.91
N GLN A 143 14.62 -10.24 -0.37
CA GLN A 143 15.99 -10.53 0.05
C GLN A 143 16.92 -10.76 -1.14
N PRO A 144 18.21 -10.39 -1.04
CA PRO A 144 19.20 -10.79 -2.03
C PRO A 144 19.35 -12.32 -2.05
N VAL A 145 19.82 -12.87 -3.16
CA VAL A 145 20.11 -14.30 -3.31
C VAL A 145 21.51 -14.63 -2.84
N THR A 146 21.64 -15.77 -2.18
CA THR A 146 22.92 -16.39 -1.84
C THR A 146 23.50 -17.13 -3.05
N GLU A 147 24.81 -17.38 -3.06
CA GLU A 147 25.45 -18.16 -4.13
C GLU A 147 24.86 -19.58 -4.24
N ASN A 148 24.44 -20.18 -3.12
CA ASN A 148 23.76 -21.47 -3.11
C ASN A 148 22.39 -21.42 -3.81
N GLU A 149 21.62 -20.33 -3.61
CA GLU A 149 20.33 -20.15 -4.30
C GLU A 149 20.54 -19.92 -5.81
N VAL A 150 21.55 -19.14 -6.18
CA VAL A 150 21.92 -18.92 -7.60
C VAL A 150 22.28 -20.24 -8.27
N ASN A 151 23.06 -21.08 -7.60
CA ASN A 151 23.58 -22.34 -8.15
C ASN A 151 22.68 -23.56 -7.86
N ASN A 152 21.45 -23.37 -7.37
CA ASN A 152 20.61 -24.46 -6.86
C ASN A 152 20.16 -25.47 -7.93
N HIS A 153 19.91 -25.02 -9.16
CA HIS A 153 19.43 -25.88 -10.26
C HIS A 153 20.56 -26.24 -11.23
N GLU A 154 21.45 -25.30 -11.50
CA GLU A 154 22.59 -25.43 -12.38
C GLU A 154 23.74 -24.62 -11.78
N LYS A 155 24.98 -25.07 -12.00
CA LYS A 155 26.15 -24.31 -11.57
C LYS A 155 26.35 -23.12 -12.53
N LEU A 156 25.85 -21.95 -12.14
CA LEU A 156 25.84 -20.75 -12.98
C LEU A 156 27.06 -19.86 -12.76
N ILE A 157 27.57 -19.76 -11.53
CA ILE A 157 28.66 -18.85 -11.17
C ILE A 157 29.61 -19.51 -10.17
N GLU A 158 30.92 -19.35 -10.36
CA GLU A 158 31.94 -19.66 -9.36
C GLU A 158 32.29 -18.41 -8.51
N PRO A 159 32.67 -18.57 -7.22
CA PRO A 159 33.01 -17.45 -6.35
C PRO A 159 34.10 -16.51 -6.90
N ASP A 160 35.13 -17.07 -7.55
CA ASP A 160 36.30 -16.32 -8.02
C ASP A 160 36.18 -15.84 -9.47
N GLU A 161 35.04 -16.06 -10.12
CA GLU A 161 34.86 -15.67 -11.51
C GLU A 161 34.58 -14.16 -11.64
N PRO A 162 35.18 -13.44 -12.60
CA PRO A 162 34.99 -11.99 -12.77
C PRO A 162 33.65 -11.61 -13.43
N ILE A 163 32.58 -12.37 -13.19
CA ILE A 163 31.24 -12.14 -13.76
C ILE A 163 30.23 -11.71 -12.70
N ALA A 164 29.27 -10.87 -13.10
CA ALA A 164 28.15 -10.43 -12.25
C ALA A 164 28.56 -9.94 -10.84
N ARG A 165 29.72 -9.29 -10.69
CA ARG A 165 30.25 -8.80 -9.40
C ARG A 165 29.66 -7.48 -8.92
N LEU A 166 28.91 -6.79 -9.79
CA LEU A 166 28.35 -5.47 -9.50
C LEU A 166 26.86 -5.51 -9.16
N THR A 167 26.17 -6.63 -9.39
CA THR A 167 24.76 -6.73 -9.02
C THR A 167 24.62 -6.85 -7.52
N GLN A 168 23.89 -5.93 -6.90
CA GLN A 168 23.56 -6.02 -5.48
C GLN A 168 22.58 -7.17 -5.18
N PHE A 169 21.96 -7.78 -6.20
CA PHE A 169 21.03 -8.88 -5.97
C PHE A 169 21.74 -10.13 -5.43
N ARG A 170 23.02 -10.33 -5.75
CA ARG A 170 23.87 -11.34 -5.11
C ARG A 170 24.34 -10.80 -3.76
N ALA A 171 24.01 -11.51 -2.69
CA ALA A 171 24.40 -11.12 -1.33
C ALA A 171 25.93 -11.02 -1.17
N ALA A 172 26.69 -11.85 -1.89
CA ALA A 172 28.16 -11.85 -1.86
C ALA A 172 28.81 -10.56 -2.40
N ASN A 173 28.10 -9.79 -3.22
CA ASN A 173 28.61 -8.52 -3.76
C ASN A 173 28.37 -7.32 -2.83
N GLN A 174 27.72 -7.52 -1.68
CA GLN A 174 27.43 -6.47 -0.73
C GLN A 174 28.46 -6.49 0.41
N SER A 175 28.90 -5.31 0.84
CA SER A 175 29.85 -5.15 1.93
C SER A 175 29.21 -5.21 3.32
N GLU A 176 27.90 -4.99 3.38
CA GLU A 176 27.10 -4.89 4.59
C GLU A 176 26.72 -6.28 5.14
N SER A 177 26.74 -6.42 6.47
CA SER A 177 26.24 -7.60 7.17
C SER A 177 25.18 -7.20 8.22
N PRO A 178 23.93 -7.67 8.10
CA PRO A 178 23.41 -8.50 7.01
C PRO A 178 23.33 -7.72 5.68
N ALA A 179 23.31 -8.45 4.56
CA ALA A 179 23.14 -7.88 3.23
C ALA A 179 21.84 -7.07 3.15
N CYS A 180 21.92 -5.92 2.49
CA CYS A 180 20.82 -5.00 2.26
C CYS A 180 19.77 -5.62 1.34
N ALA A 181 18.52 -5.58 1.80
CA ALA A 181 17.37 -6.06 1.04
C ALA A 181 16.87 -5.01 0.03
N PHE A 182 15.99 -5.42 -0.86
CA PHE A 182 15.37 -4.55 -1.86
C PHE A 182 13.96 -4.20 -1.46
N LEU A 183 13.60 -2.92 -1.59
CA LEU A 183 12.21 -2.49 -1.50
C LEU A 183 11.49 -2.98 -2.75
N HIS A 184 10.59 -3.94 -2.62
CA HIS A 184 9.77 -4.44 -3.73
C HIS A 184 8.52 -3.59 -3.92
N ALA A 185 7.87 -3.20 -2.82
CA ALA A 185 6.69 -2.36 -2.86
C ALA A 185 6.62 -1.41 -1.66
N SER A 186 6.11 -0.22 -1.91
CA SER A 186 5.70 0.79 -0.95
C SER A 186 4.19 0.99 -1.09
N ILE A 187 3.43 0.64 -0.06
CA ILE A 187 1.97 0.71 -0.06
C ILE A 187 1.53 1.75 0.98
N SER A 188 0.84 2.79 0.54
CA SER A 188 0.20 3.78 1.41
C SER A 188 -1.21 3.32 1.78
N CYS A 189 -1.53 3.22 3.07
CA CYS A 189 -2.84 2.83 3.56
C CYS A 189 -3.62 4.07 4.02
N LYS A 190 -4.85 4.22 3.52
CA LYS A 190 -5.73 5.35 3.87
C LYS A 190 -7.12 4.83 4.18
N TRP A 191 -7.45 4.62 5.46
CA TRP A 191 -8.78 4.17 5.88
C TRP A 191 -9.88 5.07 5.33
N THR A 192 -9.69 6.38 5.43
CA THR A 192 -10.48 7.42 4.75
C THR A 192 -9.53 8.45 4.16
N ILE A 193 -9.91 9.06 3.04
CA ILE A 193 -9.12 10.07 2.34
C ILE A 193 -9.58 11.47 2.76
N ARG A 194 -8.61 12.34 3.00
CA ARG A 194 -8.78 13.79 3.12
C ARG A 194 -7.87 14.45 2.09
N SER A 195 -8.24 15.64 1.62
CA SER A 195 -7.54 16.32 0.51
C SER A 195 -6.06 16.57 0.83
N ASP A 196 -5.74 16.99 2.06
CA ASP A 196 -4.37 17.15 2.57
C ASP A 196 -3.56 15.85 2.53
N ARG A 197 -4.18 14.73 2.94
CA ARG A 197 -3.51 13.43 3.03
C ARG A 197 -3.18 12.82 1.67
N SER A 198 -3.92 13.17 0.62
CA SER A 198 -3.62 12.73 -0.74
C SER A 198 -2.30 13.31 -1.28
N GLN A 199 -1.96 14.55 -0.88
CA GLN A 199 -0.74 15.22 -1.31
C GLN A 199 0.51 14.64 -0.65
N ASN A 200 0.38 14.19 0.61
CA ASN A 200 1.47 13.50 1.31
C ASN A 200 1.85 12.20 0.58
N THR A 201 0.85 11.39 0.20
CA THR A 201 1.08 10.15 -0.56
C THR A 201 1.78 10.42 -1.91
N ARG A 202 1.38 11.47 -2.64
CA ARG A 202 2.06 11.87 -3.88
C ARG A 202 3.50 12.33 -3.64
N THR A 203 3.74 13.08 -2.58
CA THR A 203 5.08 13.57 -2.23
C THR A 203 6.01 12.42 -1.86
N GLU A 204 5.54 11.45 -1.07
CA GLU A 204 6.28 10.22 -0.73
C GLU A 204 6.63 9.42 -1.99
N ALA A 205 5.64 9.23 -2.88
CA ALA A 205 5.81 8.55 -4.16
C ALA A 205 6.87 9.24 -5.03
N LEU A 206 6.80 10.56 -5.18
CA LEU A 206 7.78 11.33 -5.95
C LEU A 206 9.20 11.19 -5.37
N ASN A 207 9.34 11.09 -4.05
CA ASN A 207 10.65 10.87 -3.42
C ASN A 207 11.20 9.47 -3.69
N LEU A 208 10.36 8.44 -3.69
CA LEU A 208 10.75 7.09 -4.11
C LEU A 208 11.19 7.06 -5.58
N ILE A 209 10.50 7.79 -6.44
CA ILE A 209 10.83 7.87 -7.87
C ILE A 209 12.16 8.59 -8.07
N ARG A 210 12.32 9.79 -7.51
CA ARG A 210 13.47 10.66 -7.76
C ARG A 210 14.77 10.15 -7.16
N ASN A 211 14.70 9.49 -6.00
CA ASN A 211 15.90 9.11 -5.24
C ASN A 211 16.31 7.64 -5.43
N ARG A 212 15.73 6.88 -6.36
CA ARG A 212 16.12 5.47 -6.53
C ARG A 212 17.46 5.34 -7.27
N LYS A 213 18.26 4.35 -6.87
CA LYS A 213 19.36 3.78 -7.65
C LYS A 213 19.06 2.31 -7.92
N GLY A 214 18.41 2.03 -9.06
CA GLY A 214 17.95 0.69 -9.43
C GLY A 214 16.47 0.67 -9.85
N PRO A 215 15.85 -0.52 -9.88
CA PRO A 215 14.43 -0.66 -10.20
C PRO A 215 13.53 0.14 -9.23
N LEU A 216 12.48 0.73 -9.79
CA LEU A 216 11.44 1.39 -9.00
C LEU A 216 10.64 0.31 -8.25
N PRO A 217 10.42 0.43 -6.93
CA PRO A 217 9.46 -0.42 -6.23
C PRO A 217 8.04 -0.16 -6.75
N HIS A 218 7.12 -1.09 -6.54
CA HIS A 218 5.70 -0.78 -6.71
C HIS A 218 5.29 0.36 -5.76
N ILE A 219 4.59 1.37 -6.24
CA ILE A 219 4.11 2.49 -5.44
C ILE A 219 2.59 2.54 -5.56
N VAL A 220 1.88 2.08 -4.52
CA VAL A 220 0.43 1.91 -4.57
C VAL A 220 -0.25 2.50 -3.35
N ALA A 221 -1.56 2.72 -3.44
CA ALA A 221 -2.38 3.10 -2.30
C ALA A 221 -3.54 2.12 -2.09
N VAL A 222 -3.86 1.82 -0.83
CA VAL A 222 -5.02 1.00 -0.43
C VAL A 222 -5.98 1.86 0.40
N THR A 223 -7.27 1.82 0.09
CA THR A 223 -8.27 2.65 0.78
C THR A 223 -9.62 1.97 0.99
N ALA A 224 -10.33 2.41 2.04
CA ALA A 224 -11.71 2.08 2.32
C ALA A 224 -12.65 3.30 2.19
N ASP A 225 -12.18 4.41 1.60
CA ASP A 225 -13.00 5.61 1.45
C ASP A 225 -14.21 5.33 0.53
N PRO A 226 -15.44 5.63 0.98
CA PRO A 226 -16.64 5.29 0.23
C PRO A 226 -16.97 6.30 -0.88
N LEU A 227 -16.28 7.44 -0.99
CA LEU A 227 -16.59 8.45 -2.00
C LEU A 227 -15.66 8.34 -3.22
N PRO A 228 -16.18 8.00 -4.42
CA PRO A 228 -15.41 7.99 -5.66
C PRO A 228 -14.61 9.27 -5.92
N MET A 229 -15.18 10.45 -5.64
CA MET A 229 -14.46 11.73 -5.78
C MET A 229 -13.22 11.85 -4.89
N ARG A 230 -13.22 11.24 -3.70
CA ARG A 230 -12.06 11.24 -2.81
C ARG A 230 -11.03 10.22 -3.26
N ILE A 231 -11.48 9.04 -3.68
CA ILE A 231 -10.60 8.04 -4.30
C ILE A 231 -9.89 8.65 -5.53
N ALA A 232 -10.63 9.41 -6.35
CA ALA A 232 -10.11 10.09 -7.53
C ALA A 232 -8.95 11.05 -7.22
N SER A 233 -8.91 11.67 -6.03
CA SER A 233 -7.79 12.53 -5.63
C SER A 233 -6.44 11.80 -5.56
N LEU A 234 -6.45 10.47 -5.37
CA LEU A 234 -5.28 9.61 -5.44
C LEU A 234 -5.16 8.91 -6.80
N ALA A 235 -6.28 8.38 -7.33
CA ALA A 235 -6.27 7.52 -8.51
C ALA A 235 -6.06 8.30 -9.81
N LEU A 236 -6.65 9.49 -9.94
CA LEU A 236 -6.52 10.31 -11.14
C LEU A 236 -5.16 11.01 -11.19
N GLY A 237 -4.59 11.06 -12.39
CA GLY A 237 -3.21 11.44 -12.63
C GLY A 237 -2.32 10.22 -12.86
N THR A 238 -1.16 10.47 -13.46
CA THR A 238 -0.18 9.44 -13.83
C THR A 238 1.20 9.87 -13.37
N GLY A 239 2.08 8.90 -13.13
CA GLY A 239 3.48 9.13 -12.81
C GLY A 239 3.85 9.01 -11.34
N ASP A 240 2.92 9.24 -10.40
CA ASP A 240 3.19 9.14 -8.96
C ASP A 240 2.88 7.74 -8.41
N LEU A 241 1.63 7.29 -8.57
CA LEU A 241 1.15 5.99 -8.09
C LEU A 241 0.92 5.04 -9.26
N ASP A 242 1.30 3.78 -9.09
CA ASP A 242 1.04 2.72 -10.06
C ASP A 242 -0.46 2.44 -10.16
N CYS A 243 -1.13 2.28 -9.02
CA CYS A 243 -2.59 2.06 -8.94
C CYS A 243 -3.13 2.34 -7.53
N VAL A 244 -4.44 2.56 -7.41
CA VAL A 244 -5.17 2.58 -6.14
C VAL A 244 -6.02 1.31 -6.03
N TYR A 245 -6.05 0.71 -4.85
CA TYR A 245 -6.83 -0.49 -4.57
C TYR A 245 -7.88 -0.19 -3.51
N HIS A 246 -9.15 -0.45 -3.84
CA HIS A 246 -10.23 -0.30 -2.88
C HIS A 246 -10.48 -1.64 -2.17
N VAL A 247 -10.69 -1.61 -0.86
CA VAL A 247 -10.86 -2.84 -0.04
C VAL A 247 -12.09 -3.65 -0.44
N ALA A 248 -13.10 -3.02 -1.03
CA ALA A 248 -14.38 -3.63 -1.37
C ALA A 248 -14.92 -3.05 -2.68
N LEU A 249 -14.16 -3.13 -3.78
CA LEU A 249 -14.51 -2.43 -5.03
C LEU A 249 -15.83 -2.91 -5.66
N PRO A 250 -16.12 -4.22 -5.79
CA PRO A 250 -17.41 -4.72 -6.24
C PRO A 250 -18.58 -4.19 -5.40
N GLU A 251 -18.42 -4.17 -4.08
CA GLU A 251 -19.46 -3.71 -3.15
C GLU A 251 -19.65 -2.19 -3.22
N LEU A 252 -18.56 -1.42 -3.39
CA LEU A 252 -18.62 0.01 -3.63
C LEU A 252 -19.36 0.33 -4.94
N ARG A 253 -19.03 -0.38 -6.02
CA ARG A 253 -19.68 -0.20 -7.32
C ARG A 253 -21.19 -0.50 -7.25
N ALA A 254 -21.56 -1.59 -6.59
CA ALA A 254 -22.97 -1.93 -6.34
C ALA A 254 -23.67 -0.91 -5.44
N ALA A 255 -22.99 -0.37 -4.44
CA ALA A 255 -23.52 0.68 -3.58
C ALA A 255 -23.79 1.97 -4.36
N CYS A 256 -22.85 2.44 -5.17
CA CYS A 256 -23.04 3.62 -6.04
C CYS A 256 -24.18 3.44 -7.04
N ALA A 257 -24.34 2.25 -7.63
CA ALA A 257 -25.43 1.96 -8.55
C ALA A 257 -26.82 1.93 -7.87
N GLY A 258 -26.88 1.73 -6.56
CA GLY A 258 -28.14 1.55 -5.83
C GLY A 258 -28.66 2.78 -5.10
N ILE A 259 -27.92 3.89 -5.05
CA ILE A 259 -28.36 5.13 -4.40
C ILE A 259 -29.08 6.06 -5.37
N ASP A 260 -30.04 6.83 -4.86
CA ASP A 260 -30.70 7.88 -5.64
C ASP A 260 -29.68 8.92 -6.11
N ARG A 261 -29.72 9.28 -7.40
CA ARG A 261 -28.76 10.17 -8.07
C ARG A 261 -27.29 9.76 -7.89
N GLY A 262 -27.03 8.45 -7.85
CA GLY A 262 -25.68 7.88 -7.77
C GLY A 262 -24.89 7.83 -9.08
N GLU A 263 -25.49 8.28 -10.18
CA GLU A 263 -24.97 8.19 -11.54
C GLU A 263 -23.56 8.81 -11.66
N ASP A 264 -23.38 10.04 -11.18
CA ASP A 264 -22.08 10.73 -11.18
C ASP A 264 -21.01 9.96 -10.37
N GLN A 265 -21.40 9.33 -9.26
CA GLN A 265 -20.49 8.55 -8.42
C GLN A 265 -20.06 7.26 -9.13
N LEU A 266 -21.01 6.59 -9.79
CA LEU A 266 -20.75 5.38 -10.55
C LEU A 266 -19.92 5.67 -11.81
N GLU A 267 -20.22 6.74 -12.54
CA GLU A 267 -19.47 7.16 -13.73
C GLU A 267 -18.01 7.49 -13.37
N MET A 268 -17.79 8.24 -12.29
CA MET A 268 -16.44 8.54 -11.79
C MET A 268 -15.70 7.26 -11.41
N LEU A 269 -16.38 6.32 -10.74
CA LEU A 269 -15.80 5.04 -10.35
C LEU A 269 -15.41 4.20 -11.59
N ASP A 270 -16.32 4.06 -12.55
CA ASP A 270 -16.11 3.28 -13.76
C ASP A 270 -15.02 3.91 -14.64
N THR A 271 -14.91 5.25 -14.68
CA THR A 271 -13.81 5.96 -15.34
C THR A 271 -12.46 5.56 -14.75
N MET A 272 -12.33 5.51 -13.42
CA MET A 272 -11.08 5.10 -12.76
C MET A 272 -10.76 3.61 -13.00
N ILE A 273 -11.77 2.74 -13.02
CA ILE A 273 -11.61 1.30 -13.27
C ILE A 273 -11.15 1.07 -14.72
N GLN A 274 -11.88 1.63 -15.69
CA GLN A 274 -11.55 1.52 -17.12
C GLN A 274 -10.20 2.14 -17.45
N GLY A 275 -9.85 3.24 -16.78
CA GLY A 275 -8.52 3.87 -16.87
C GLY A 275 -7.39 3.11 -16.19
N SER A 276 -7.63 1.92 -15.63
CA SER A 276 -6.64 1.13 -14.88
C SER A 276 -6.02 1.88 -13.69
N ARG A 277 -6.80 2.80 -13.08
CA ARG A 277 -6.37 3.61 -11.93
C ARG A 277 -6.92 3.13 -10.60
N LEU A 278 -7.99 2.34 -10.64
CA LEU A 278 -8.64 1.75 -9.46
C LEU A 278 -8.92 0.27 -9.67
N ARG A 279 -8.51 -0.57 -8.71
CA ARG A 279 -8.69 -2.02 -8.71
C ARG A 279 -9.22 -2.52 -7.36
N ASP A 280 -9.63 -3.78 -7.27
CA ASP A 280 -10.00 -4.40 -5.99
C ASP A 280 -8.74 -4.83 -5.25
N ILE A 281 -8.80 -4.86 -3.92
CA ILE A 281 -7.71 -5.36 -3.09
C ILE A 281 -7.26 -6.78 -3.47
N SER A 282 -8.12 -7.61 -4.07
CA SER A 282 -7.74 -8.93 -4.58
C SER A 282 -6.83 -8.91 -5.80
N ASP A 283 -6.74 -7.80 -6.51
CA ASP A 283 -5.88 -7.65 -7.70
C ASP A 283 -4.42 -7.36 -7.31
N LEU A 284 -4.21 -6.66 -6.18
CA LEU A 284 -2.88 -6.24 -5.71
C LEU A 284 -1.86 -7.38 -5.62
N PRO A 285 -2.16 -8.58 -5.09
CA PRO A 285 -1.21 -9.69 -5.08
C PRO A 285 -0.71 -10.11 -6.46
N PHE A 286 -1.53 -10.00 -7.51
CA PHE A 286 -1.10 -10.29 -8.88
C PHE A 286 -0.25 -9.16 -9.44
N ASP A 287 -0.62 -7.92 -9.16
CA ASP A 287 0.14 -6.74 -9.61
C ASP A 287 1.51 -6.64 -8.94
N LEU A 288 1.68 -7.22 -7.76
CA LEU A 288 2.98 -7.39 -7.10
C LEU A 288 3.84 -8.51 -7.68
N ALA A 289 3.28 -9.39 -8.53
CA ALA A 289 3.94 -10.58 -9.05
C ALA A 289 4.66 -10.36 -10.40
N VAL A 290 4.52 -9.17 -11.00
CA VAL A 290 5.15 -8.83 -12.28
C VAL A 290 6.67 -8.63 -12.17
#